data_AF-A0A2V8XBE8-F1
#
_entry.id   AF-A0A2V8XBE8-F1
#
_cell.length_a   1.000
_cell.length_b   1.000
_cell.length_c   1.000
_cell.angle_alpha   90.00
_cell.angle_beta   90.00
_cell.angle_gamma   90.00
#
_symmetry.space_group_name_H-M   'P 1'
#
loop_
_entity.id
_entity.type
_entity.pdbx_description
1 polymer ?
#
loop_
_entity_poly.entity_id
_entity_poly.type
_entity_poly.pdbx_seq_one_letter_code
_entity_poly.pdbx_strand_id
1 'polypeptide(L)'
;MLVTTREGRQFTGVARNEDNFSLQLLSLGGTFYLFSKKDLEHFEYLPKSIMPSDYGSVLSATELDDLVSYLVRAARAAKKEPAARTKSDIEEEEN
;
A
#
# COMPACT_ATOMS: atom_id res chain seq x y z
N MET A 1 -3.04 -3.60 10.12
CA MET A 1 -4.02 -4.68 10.31
C MET A 1 -3.29 -5.99 10.47
N LEU A 2 -3.75 -6.83 11.39
CA LEU A 2 -3.26 -8.19 11.62
C LEU A 2 -4.37 -9.17 11.27
N VAL A 3 -4.04 -10.22 10.53
CA VAL A 3 -4.99 -11.23 10.07
C VAL A 3 -4.43 -12.61 10.40
N THR A 4 -5.21 -13.42 11.11
CA THR A 4 -4.88 -14.81 11.43
C THR A 4 -5.88 -15.71 10.73
N THR A 5 -5.39 -16.59 9.85
CA THR A 5 -6.23 -17.59 9.20
C THR A 5 -6.50 -18.77 10.14
N ARG A 6 -7.56 -19.53 9.90
CA ARG A 6 -7.86 -20.76 10.65
C ARG A 6 -6.76 -21.84 10.55
N GLU A 7 -5.88 -21.71 9.57
CA GLU A 7 -4.70 -22.55 9.42
C GLU A 7 -3.52 -22.09 10.30
N GLY A 8 -3.70 -21.04 11.10
CA GLY A 8 -2.69 -20.47 11.99
C GLY A 8 -1.69 -19.54 11.29
N ARG A 9 -1.91 -19.18 10.02
CA ARG A 9 -1.01 -18.28 9.29
C ARG A 9 -1.35 -16.83 9.62
N GLN A 10 -0.33 -16.05 9.93
CA GLN A 10 -0.47 -14.65 10.32
C GLN A 10 0.04 -13.71 9.23
N PHE A 11 -0.74 -12.68 8.93
CA PHE A 11 -0.44 -11.68 7.92
C PHE A 11 -0.56 -10.29 8.52
N THR A 12 0.37 -9.40 8.16
CA THR A 12 0.34 -8.00 8.59
C THR A 12 0.36 -7.10 7.37
N GLY A 13 -0.50 -6.09 7.37
CA GLY A 13 -0.61 -5.17 6.24
C GLY A 13 -1.65 -4.08 6.42
N VAL A 14 -1.98 -3.43 5.31
CA VAL A 14 -2.99 -2.38 5.21
C VAL A 14 -4.22 -2.93 4.50
N ALA A 15 -5.40 -2.77 5.10
CA ALA A 15 -6.66 -3.08 4.42
C ALA A 15 -6.86 -2.10 3.26
N ARG A 16 -6.96 -2.63 2.03
CA ARG A 16 -7.20 -1.83 0.83
C ARG A 16 -8.66 -1.83 0.42
N ASN A 17 -9.36 -2.93 0.70
CA ASN A 17 -10.79 -3.06 0.52
C ASN A 17 -11.33 -4.05 1.55
N GLU A 18 -12.48 -3.75 2.13
CA GLU A 18 -13.15 -4.63 3.07
C GLU A 18 -14.66 -4.56 2.84
N ASP A 19 -15.28 -5.73 2.71
CA ASP A 19 -16.73 -5.88 2.66
C ASP A 19 -17.19 -6.91 3.71
N ASN A 20 -18.48 -7.27 3.71
CA ASN A 20 -19.03 -8.20 4.71
C ASN A 20 -18.48 -9.63 4.62
N PHE A 21 -17.88 -10.01 3.49
CA PHE A 21 -17.42 -11.37 3.20
C PHE A 21 -15.92 -11.44 2.89
N SER A 22 -15.33 -10.37 2.39
CA SER A 22 -13.98 -10.35 1.85
C SER A 22 -13.13 -9.24 2.47
N LEU A 23 -11.82 -9.50 2.49
CA LEU A 23 -10.80 -8.56 2.92
C LEU A 23 -9.63 -8.61 1.95
N GLN A 24 -9.28 -7.46 1.37
CA GLN A 24 -8.06 -7.28 0.59
C GLN A 24 -7.00 -6.62 1.46
N LEU A 25 -5.94 -7.36 1.74
CA LEU A 25 -4.80 -6.92 2.54
C LEU A 25 -3.59 -6.69 1.62
N LEU A 26 -3.02 -5.48 1.67
CA LEU A 26 -1.71 -5.20 1.10
C LEU A 26 -0.65 -5.45 2.17
N SER A 27 0.19 -6.46 1.97
CA SER A 27 1.32 -6.75 2.85
C SER A 27 2.40 -5.67 2.76
N LEU A 28 3.25 -5.58 3.78
CA LEU A 28 4.44 -4.73 3.80
C LEU A 28 5.38 -4.99 2.61
N GLY A 29 5.41 -6.23 2.10
CA GLY A 29 6.19 -6.60 0.90
C GLY A 29 5.55 -6.19 -0.43
N GLY A 30 4.40 -5.51 -0.41
CA GLY A 30 3.68 -5.08 -1.62
C GLY A 30 2.79 -6.14 -2.25
N THR A 31 2.70 -7.35 -1.66
CA THR A 31 1.81 -8.41 -2.13
C THR A 31 0.37 -8.18 -1.67
N PHE A 32 -0.58 -8.34 -2.58
CA PHE A 32 -2.00 -8.37 -2.25
C PHE A 32 -2.43 -9.79 -1.85
N TYR A 33 -3.14 -9.87 -0.73
CA TYR A 33 -3.82 -11.06 -0.28
C TYR A 33 -5.33 -10.79 -0.25
N LEU A 34 -6.10 -11.71 -0.81
CA LEU A 34 -7.55 -11.72 -0.71
C LEU A 34 -7.95 -12.82 0.27
N PHE A 35 -8.65 -12.43 1.34
CA PHE A 35 -9.16 -13.33 2.35
C PHE A 35 -10.67 -13.38 2.32
N SER A 36 -11.21 -14.58 2.45
CA SER A 36 -12.60 -14.80 2.83
C SER A 36 -12.70 -14.73 4.35
N LYS A 37 -13.57 -13.87 4.88
CA LYS A 37 -13.75 -13.66 6.32
C LYS A 37 -14.19 -14.92 7.06
N LYS A 38 -14.81 -15.88 6.36
CA LYS A 38 -15.20 -17.18 6.93
C LYS A 38 -13.98 -18.03 7.30
N ASP A 39 -12.89 -17.85 6.56
CA ASP A 39 -11.64 -18.62 6.69
C ASP A 39 -10.63 -17.95 7.62
N LEU A 40 -10.99 -16.77 8.15
CA LEU A 40 -10.24 -16.06 9.17
C LEU A 40 -10.67 -16.55 10.55
N GLU A 41 -9.69 -16.83 11.39
CA GLU A 41 -9.91 -17.08 12.81
C GLU A 41 -10.06 -15.74 13.54
N HIS A 42 -9.20 -14.79 13.20
CA HIS A 42 -9.18 -13.47 13.83
C HIS A 42 -8.64 -12.41 12.86
N PHE A 43 -9.13 -11.19 12.99
CA PHE A 43 -8.50 -10.03 12.37
C PHE A 43 -8.70 -8.79 13.24
N GLU A 44 -7.69 -7.93 13.30
CA GLU A 44 -7.73 -6.71 14.09
C GLU A 44 -7.04 -5.52 13.40
N TYR A 45 -7.60 -4.35 13.68
CA TYR A 45 -7.00 -3.08 13.33
C TYR A 45 -5.98 -2.70 14.40
N LEU A 46 -4.69 -2.81 14.05
CA LEU A 46 -3.63 -2.37 14.94
C LEU A 46 -3.77 -0.86 15.20
N PRO A 47 -3.85 -0.41 16.46
CA PRO A 47 -3.97 1.01 16.79
C PRO A 47 -2.69 1.80 16.52
N LYS A 48 -1.56 1.10 16.35
CA LYS A 48 -0.26 1.67 16.02
C LYS A 48 0.02 1.55 14.52
N SER A 49 0.74 2.56 14.01
CA SER A 49 1.26 2.54 12.65
C SER A 49 2.10 1.29 12.41
N ILE A 50 1.99 0.72 11.20
CA ILE A 50 2.87 -0.35 10.74
C ILE A 50 4.28 0.15 10.40
N MET A 51 4.49 1.47 10.40
CA MET A 51 5.82 2.06 10.24
C MET A 51 6.64 1.78 11.50
N PRO A 52 7.87 1.25 11.36
CA PRO A 52 8.83 1.13 12.44
C PRO A 52 8.97 2.44 13.22
N SER A 53 9.02 2.37 14.55
CA SER A 53 9.17 3.55 15.41
C SER A 53 10.62 3.98 15.58
N ASP A 54 11.57 3.20 15.07
CA ASP A 54 13.01 3.27 15.34
C ASP A 54 13.81 3.91 14.19
N TYR A 55 13.15 4.54 13.22
CA TYR A 55 13.82 5.24 12.12
C TYR A 55 14.85 6.28 12.58
N GLY A 56 14.61 6.95 13.71
CA GLY A 56 15.55 7.91 14.30
C GLY A 56 16.81 7.29 14.91
N SER A 57 16.82 5.97 15.13
CA SER A 57 18.00 5.21 15.54
C SER A 57 18.66 4.43 14.39
N VAL A 58 17.89 4.06 13.37
CA VAL A 58 18.40 3.32 12.19
C VAL A 58 19.07 4.26 11.19
N LEU A 59 18.55 5.48 11.02
CA LEU A 59 19.09 6.49 10.10
C LEU A 59 19.79 7.59 10.88
N SER A 60 20.94 8.05 10.38
CA SER A 60 21.56 9.28 10.86
C SER A 60 20.70 10.50 10.51
N ALA A 61 20.93 11.63 11.18
CA ALA A 61 20.21 12.87 10.91
C ALA A 61 20.33 13.32 9.44
N THR A 62 21.52 13.17 8.86
CA THR A 62 21.78 13.49 7.44
C THR A 62 21.04 12.57 6.48
N GLU A 63 21.02 11.26 6.75
CA GLU A 63 20.30 10.29 5.89
C GLU A 63 18.79 10.51 5.95
N LEU A 64 18.28 10.92 7.12
CA LEU A 64 16.87 11.26 7.27
C LEU A 64 16.50 12.50 6.46
N ASP A 65 17.32 13.56 6.50
CA ASP A 65 17.12 14.77 5.71
C ASP A 65 17.18 14.50 4.20
N ASP A 66 18.11 13.64 3.76
CA ASP A 66 18.23 13.22 2.37
C ASP A 66 17.00 12.42 1.91
N LEU A 67 16.51 11.49 2.74
CA LEU A 67 15.29 10.73 2.46
C LEU A 67 14.07 11.63 2.32
N VAL A 68 13.89 12.58 3.24
CA VAL A 68 12.79 13.56 3.18
C VAL A 68 12.90 14.41 1.92
N SER A 69 14.09 14.90 1.59
CA SER A 69 14.34 15.68 0.37
C SER A 69 14.01 14.89 -0.90
N TYR A 70 14.37 13.60 -0.95
CA TYR A 70 14.02 12.72 -2.04
C TYR A 70 12.50 12.53 -2.17
N LEU A 71 11.79 12.25 -1.07
CA LEU A 71 10.34 12.05 -1.08
C LEU A 71 9.59 13.31 -1.53
N VAL A 72 10.00 14.50 -1.08
CA VAL A 72 9.41 15.78 -1.53
C VAL A 72 9.60 15.96 -3.04
N ARG A 73 10.77 15.64 -3.57
CA ARG A 73 11.05 15.72 -5.01
C ARG A 73 10.24 14.69 -5.80
N ALA A 74 10.17 13.45 -5.33
CA ALA A 74 9.40 12.37 -5.95
C ALA A 74 7.90 12.69 -5.99
N ALA A 75 7.34 13.18 -4.89
CA ALA A 75 5.93 13.59 -4.83
C ALA A 75 5.60 14.72 -5.82
N ARG A 76 6.50 15.70 -5.97
CA ARG A 76 6.34 16.77 -6.98
C ARG A 76 6.42 16.24 -8.41
N ALA A 77 7.29 15.27 -8.68
CA ALA A 77 7.39 14.63 -9.99
C ALA A 77 6.12 13.83 -10.32
N ALA A 78 5.61 13.04 -9.38
CA ALA A 78 4.37 12.27 -9.55
C ALA A 78 3.14 13.16 -9.83
N LYS A 79 3.14 14.40 -9.33
CA LYS A 79 2.05 15.37 -9.56
C LYS A 79 2.13 16.05 -10.95
N LYS A 80 3.27 15.97 -11.64
CA LYS A 80 3.51 16.65 -12.91
C LYS A 80 3.03 15.86 -14.13
N GLU A 81 2.68 14.58 -13.97
CA GLU A 81 1.97 13.81 -14.99
C GLU A 81 0.49 13.71 -14.63
N PRO A 82 -0.34 14.52 -15.32
CA PRO A 82 -1.38 13.92 -16.15
C PRO A 82 -1.53 14.62 -17.52
N ALA A 83 -2.01 13.86 -18.52
CA ALA A 83 -2.53 14.29 -19.83
C ALA A 83 -1.60 14.27 -21.07
N ALA A 84 -1.00 13.12 -21.41
CA ALA A 84 -0.42 12.92 -22.75
C ALA A 84 -0.57 11.49 -23.34
N ARG A 85 -1.62 10.75 -22.96
CA ARG A 85 -2.14 9.55 -23.65
C ARG A 85 -3.65 9.57 -23.35
N THR A 86 -4.62 9.77 -24.25
CA THR A 86 -4.78 9.32 -25.63
C THR A 86 -5.79 10.29 -26.30
N LYS A 87 -5.42 10.89 -27.43
CA LYS A 87 -6.37 11.47 -28.41
C LYS A 87 -5.99 11.16 -29.87
N SER A 88 -4.92 10.40 -30.11
CA SER A 88 -4.50 10.02 -31.46
C SER A 88 -5.13 8.72 -31.98
N ASP A 89 -5.76 7.92 -31.11
CA ASP A 89 -6.18 6.56 -31.48
C ASP A 89 -7.70 6.43 -31.68
N ILE A 90 -8.44 7.54 -31.73
CA ILE A 90 -9.93 7.54 -31.86
C ILE A 90 -10.38 7.98 -33.28
N GLU A 91 -9.48 8.49 -34.14
CA GLU A 91 -9.88 9.02 -35.47
C GLU A 91 -9.59 8.08 -36.65
N GLU A 92 -9.10 6.85 -36.45
CA GLU A 92 -8.87 5.88 -37.55
C GLU A 92 -9.92 4.76 -37.67
N GLU A 93 -10.99 4.73 -36.86
CA GLU A 93 -12.07 3.72 -36.97
C GLU A 93 -13.35 4.21 -37.69
N GLU A 94 -13.38 5.43 -38.25
CA GLU A 94 -14.55 5.98 -38.93
C GLU A 94 -14.27 6.47 -40.36
N ASN A 95 -13.60 5.64 -41.18
CA ASN A 95 -13.64 5.79 -42.65
C ASN A 95 -13.60 4.46 -43.39
#